data_AF-A0A917MJ66-F1
#
_entry.id   AF-A0A917MJ66-F1
#
_cell.length_a   1.000
_cell.length_b   1.000
_cell.length_c   1.000
_cell.angle_alpha   90.00
_cell.angle_beta   90.00
_cell.angle_gamma   90.00
#
_symmetry.space_group_name_H-M   'P 1'
#
loop_
_entity.id
_entity.type
_entity.pdbx_description
1 polymer ?
#
loop_
_entity_poly.entity_id
_entity_poly.type
_entity_poly.pdbx_seq_one_letter_code
_entity_poly.pdbx_strand_id
1 'polypeptide(L)'
;MTLDLAFVHGPLWPYIMIILCGLLPTEVWRILGVAAARGVPEGSLFLVWVRAVSTALLAAVVAKLLLSPSGALALVPWWGRTGAIVIGFACFFAFRRSFFAGIVIGEAALIAAATWWGG
;
A
#
# COMPACT_ATOMS: atom_id res chain seq x y z
N MET A 1 -7.13 -38.83 16.81
CA MET A 1 -6.28 -38.30 15.72
C MET A 1 -6.31 -36.78 15.79
N THR A 2 -5.68 -36.23 16.83
CA THR A 2 -5.47 -34.79 16.99
C THR A 2 -4.32 -34.44 16.05
N LEU A 3 -4.61 -33.80 14.92
CA LEU A 3 -3.58 -33.17 14.09
C LEU A 3 -2.81 -32.21 15.00
N ASP A 4 -1.52 -32.47 15.20
CA ASP A 4 -0.64 -31.67 16.04
C ASP A 4 -0.63 -30.23 15.52
N LEU A 5 -1.49 -29.34 16.03
CA LEU A 5 -1.52 -27.92 15.66
C LEU A 5 -0.23 -27.17 16.10
N ALA A 6 0.72 -27.88 16.73
CA ALA A 6 2.03 -27.36 17.07
C ALA A 6 2.81 -26.80 15.86
N PHE A 7 2.63 -27.37 14.65
CA PHE A 7 3.22 -26.78 13.44
C PHE A 7 2.62 -25.40 13.10
N VAL A 8 1.34 -25.18 13.43
CA VAL A 8 0.61 -23.91 13.20
C VAL A 8 1.01 -22.84 14.23
N HIS A 9 1.59 -23.20 15.37
CA HIS A 9 1.94 -22.23 16.42
C HIS A 9 3.45 -22.13 16.68
N GLY A 10 4.27 -22.71 15.80
CA GLY A 10 5.72 -22.62 15.89
C GLY A 10 6.23 -21.18 15.72
N PRO A 11 7.43 -20.83 16.26
CA PRO A 11 8.02 -19.49 16.13
C PRO A 11 8.21 -19.03 14.68
N LEU A 12 8.31 -19.98 13.75
CA LEU A 12 8.50 -19.72 12.32
C LEU A 12 7.19 -19.56 11.55
N TRP A 13 6.05 -19.93 12.14
CA TRP A 13 4.76 -19.95 11.46
C TRP A 13 4.32 -18.57 10.93
N PRO A 14 4.48 -17.46 11.66
CA PRO A 14 4.14 -16.14 11.14
C PRO A 14 4.90 -15.79 9.85
N TYR A 15 6.19 -16.16 9.74
CA TYR A 15 6.99 -15.91 8.55
C TYR A 15 6.52 -16.76 7.36
N ILE A 16 6.17 -18.02 7.62
CA ILE A 16 5.58 -18.91 6.59
C ILE A 16 4.26 -18.30 6.09
N MET A 17 3.41 -17.79 6.97
CA MET A 17 2.16 -17.12 6.59
C MET A 17 2.41 -15.84 5.78
N ILE A 18 3.42 -15.03 6.13
CA ILE A 18 3.81 -13.86 5.32
C ILE A 18 4.22 -14.29 3.91
N ILE A 19 4.97 -15.37 3.78
CA ILE A 19 5.38 -15.89 2.47
C ILE A 19 4.15 -16.40 1.70
N LEU A 20 3.31 -17.25 2.33
CA LEU A 20 2.18 -17.90 1.65
C LEU A 20 1.02 -16.95 1.33
N CYS A 21 0.70 -16.01 2.22
CA CYS A 21 -0.46 -15.12 2.08
C CYS A 21 -0.09 -13.70 1.63
N GLY A 22 1.14 -13.25 1.87
CA GLY A 22 1.62 -11.93 1.46
C GLY A 22 2.42 -11.98 0.16
N LEU A 23 3.55 -12.69 0.19
CA LEU A 23 4.53 -12.69 -0.89
C LEU A 23 4.05 -13.50 -2.11
N LEU A 24 3.73 -14.79 -1.93
CA LEU A 24 3.42 -15.71 -3.02
C LEU A 24 2.26 -15.20 -3.88
N PRO A 25 1.10 -14.77 -3.33
CA PRO A 25 -0.01 -14.33 -4.16
C PRO A 25 0.39 -13.08 -4.96
N THR A 26 1.05 -12.12 -4.31
CA THR A 26 1.49 -10.87 -4.95
C THR A 26 2.46 -11.13 -6.10
N GLU A 27 3.47 -11.97 -5.90
CA GLU A 27 4.46 -12.29 -6.93
C GLU A 27 3.87 -13.15 -8.05
N VAL A 28 2.99 -14.12 -7.74
CA VAL A 28 2.29 -14.93 -8.75
C VAL A 28 1.48 -14.05 -9.68
N TRP A 29 0.65 -13.15 -9.13
CA TRP A 29 -0.14 -12.22 -9.95
C TRP A 29 0.72 -11.24 -10.74
N ARG A 30 1.86 -10.82 -10.19
CA ARG A 30 2.82 -9.96 -10.88
C ARG A 30 3.42 -10.64 -12.11
N ILE A 31 3.86 -11.89 -11.97
CA ILE A 31 4.43 -12.68 -13.06
C ILE A 31 3.36 -12.97 -14.13
N LEU A 32 2.14 -13.31 -13.72
CA LEU A 32 1.03 -13.51 -14.64
C LEU A 32 0.69 -12.23 -15.41
N GLY A 33 0.71 -11.07 -14.78
CA GLY A 33 0.52 -9.78 -15.44
C GLY A 33 1.59 -9.49 -16.49
N VAL A 34 2.87 -9.76 -16.17
CA VAL A 34 3.97 -9.63 -17.14
C VAL A 34 3.79 -10.61 -18.29
N ALA A 35 3.44 -11.86 -18.02
CA ALA A 35 3.20 -12.88 -19.04
C ALA A 35 2.03 -12.51 -19.97
N ALA A 36 0.93 -11.99 -19.40
CA ALA A 36 -0.24 -11.54 -20.15
C ALA A 36 0.06 -10.31 -21.03
N ALA A 37 1.00 -9.46 -20.61
CA ALA A 37 1.42 -8.29 -21.40
C ALA A 37 2.46 -8.62 -22.50
N ARG A 38 3.01 -9.84 -22.55
CA ARG A 38 3.99 -10.23 -23.57
C ARG A 38 3.39 -10.17 -24.96
N GLY A 39 4.09 -9.51 -25.88
CA GLY A 39 3.66 -9.38 -27.28
C GLY A 39 2.62 -8.28 -27.54
N VAL A 40 2.18 -7.56 -26.50
CA VAL A 40 1.30 -6.40 -26.66
C VAL A 40 2.14 -5.15 -26.94
N PRO A 41 1.87 -4.38 -28.01
CA PRO A 41 2.60 -3.15 -28.30
C PRO A 41 2.46 -2.14 -27.14
N GLU A 42 3.58 -1.53 -26.72
CA GLU A 42 3.62 -0.61 -25.58
C GLU A 42 2.72 0.62 -25.74
N GLY A 43 2.47 1.04 -26.98
CA GLY A 43 1.55 2.14 -27.33
C GLY A 43 0.10 1.72 -27.57
N SER A 44 -0.26 0.46 -27.34
CA SER A 44 -1.62 -0.03 -27.60
C SER A 44 -2.64 0.65 -26.69
N LEU A 45 -3.81 0.95 -27.24
CA LEU A 45 -4.95 1.51 -26.49
C LEU A 45 -5.33 0.63 -25.30
N PHE A 46 -5.18 -0.68 -25.43
CA PHE A 46 -5.44 -1.63 -24.35
C PHE A 46 -4.50 -1.41 -23.14
N LEU A 47 -3.18 -1.32 -23.35
CA LEU A 47 -2.25 -1.08 -22.24
C LEU A 47 -2.42 0.31 -21.62
N VAL A 48 -2.74 1.33 -22.42
CA VAL A 48 -3.06 2.67 -21.91
C VAL A 48 -4.31 2.61 -21.02
N TRP A 49 -5.37 1.91 -21.47
CA TRP A 49 -6.57 1.70 -20.68
C TRP A 49 -6.27 0.94 -19.37
N VAL A 50 -5.53 -0.16 -19.42
CA VAL A 50 -5.14 -0.92 -18.21
C VAL A 50 -4.32 -0.07 -17.24
N ARG A 51 -3.37 0.74 -17.73
CA ARG A 51 -2.58 1.65 -16.89
C ARG A 51 -3.47 2.71 -16.23
N ALA A 52 -4.40 3.29 -16.97
CA ALA A 52 -5.33 4.27 -16.45
C ALA A 52 -6.26 3.66 -15.38
N VAL A 53 -6.77 2.45 -15.60
CA VAL A 53 -7.57 1.72 -14.60
C VAL A 53 -6.74 1.41 -13.35
N SER A 54 -5.50 0.93 -13.52
CA SER A 54 -4.60 0.61 -12.41
C SER A 54 -4.30 1.83 -11.53
N THR A 55 -3.97 2.97 -12.13
CA THR A 55 -3.69 4.20 -11.36
C THR A 55 -4.95 4.77 -10.73
N ALA A 56 -6.11 4.67 -11.40
CA ALA A 56 -7.40 5.07 -10.84
C ALA A 56 -7.79 4.21 -9.63
N LEU A 57 -7.54 2.88 -9.67
CA LEU A 57 -7.80 1.98 -8.55
C LEU A 57 -6.94 2.33 -7.33
N LEU A 58 -5.64 2.56 -7.54
CA LEU A 58 -4.74 3.00 -6.46
C LEU A 58 -5.20 4.33 -5.84
N ALA A 59 -5.53 5.32 -6.69
CA ALA A 59 -6.04 6.61 -6.24
C ALA A 59 -7.37 6.47 -5.49
N ALA A 60 -8.27 5.61 -5.95
CA ALA A 60 -9.55 5.34 -5.29
C ALA A 60 -9.36 4.72 -3.90
N VAL A 61 -8.40 3.81 -3.73
CA VAL A 61 -8.08 3.24 -2.41
C VAL A 61 -7.57 4.32 -1.46
N VAL A 62 -6.65 5.19 -1.92
CA VAL A 62 -6.16 6.33 -1.13
C VAL A 62 -7.31 7.27 -0.76
N ALA A 63 -8.18 7.60 -1.71
CA ALA A 63 -9.36 8.43 -1.47
C ALA A 63 -10.33 7.79 -0.46
N LYS A 64 -10.55 6.48 -0.54
CA LYS A 64 -11.37 5.74 0.43
C LYS A 64 -10.81 5.86 1.84
N LEU A 65 -9.49 5.73 2.02
CA LEU A 65 -8.87 5.87 3.34
C LEU A 65 -8.99 7.29 3.92
N LEU A 66 -9.02 8.30 3.05
CA LEU A 66 -9.23 9.70 3.46
C LEU A 66 -10.68 9.98 3.87
N LEU A 67 -11.63 9.59 3.02
CA LEU A 67 -13.06 9.92 3.14
C LEU A 67 -13.80 8.97 4.08
N SER A 68 -13.40 7.71 4.15
CA SER A 68 -14.02 6.65 4.95
C SER A 68 -12.92 5.87 5.70
N PRO A 69 -12.27 6.54 6.67
CA PRO A 69 -11.16 5.98 7.43
C PRO A 69 -11.60 4.73 8.22
N SER A 70 -10.69 3.75 8.33
CA SER A 70 -10.91 2.54 9.13
C SER A 70 -9.70 2.27 10.02
N GLY A 71 -9.93 1.60 11.16
CA GLY A 71 -8.86 1.26 12.11
C GLY A 71 -8.25 2.50 12.77
N ALA A 72 -6.93 2.48 13.00
CA ALA A 72 -6.21 3.55 13.71
C ALA A 72 -6.32 4.94 13.04
N LEU A 73 -6.54 5.01 11.72
CA LEU A 73 -6.72 6.28 11.00
C LEU A 73 -8.02 7.01 11.38
N ALA A 74 -9.01 6.32 11.95
CA ALA A 74 -10.28 6.92 12.37
C ALA A 74 -10.08 7.94 13.49
N LEU A 75 -9.01 7.80 14.28
CA LEU A 75 -8.67 8.71 15.39
C LEU A 75 -8.11 10.06 14.91
N VAL A 76 -7.65 10.15 13.66
CA VAL A 76 -7.03 11.36 13.13
C VAL A 76 -8.09 12.25 12.48
N PRO A 77 -8.19 13.56 12.76
CA PRO A 77 -9.12 14.44 12.06
C PRO A 77 -8.77 14.54 10.57
N TRP A 78 -9.76 14.83 9.72
CA TRP A 78 -9.59 14.84 8.26
C TRP A 78 -8.46 15.76 7.78
N TRP A 79 -8.27 16.90 8.44
CA TRP A 79 -7.22 17.88 8.12
C TRP A 79 -5.81 17.34 8.37
N GLY A 80 -5.64 16.53 9.43
CA GLY A 80 -4.38 15.86 9.74
C GLY A 80 -4.00 14.82 8.69
N ARG A 81 -4.99 14.08 8.16
CA ARG A 81 -4.79 13.10 7.09
C ARG A 81 -4.38 13.77 5.78
N THR A 82 -5.11 14.80 5.36
CA THR A 82 -4.79 15.54 4.13
C THR A 82 -3.46 16.27 4.26
N GLY A 83 -3.15 16.82 5.45
CA GLY A 83 -1.87 17.45 5.75
C GLY A 83 -0.69 16.50 5.61
N ALA A 84 -0.80 15.28 6.16
CA ALA A 84 0.25 14.26 6.05
C ALA A 84 0.54 13.86 4.59
N ILE A 85 -0.50 13.73 3.76
CA ILE A 85 -0.33 13.46 2.32
C ILE A 85 0.40 14.61 1.62
N VAL A 86 0.00 15.85 1.87
CA VAL A 86 0.64 17.03 1.28
C VAL A 86 2.10 17.13 1.71
N ILE A 87 2.40 16.88 2.99
CA ILE A 87 3.77 16.88 3.52
C ILE A 87 4.62 15.79 2.87
N GLY A 88 4.14 14.55 2.81
CA GLY A 88 4.85 13.45 2.16
C GLY A 88 5.13 13.73 0.68
N PHE A 89 4.14 14.28 -0.03
CA PHE A 89 4.28 14.67 -1.44
C PHE A 89 5.25 15.84 -1.62
N ALA A 90 5.21 16.88 -0.78
CA ALA A 90 6.16 17.99 -0.83
C ALA A 90 7.59 17.52 -0.56
N CYS A 91 7.77 16.62 0.41
CA CYS A 91 9.07 16.03 0.71
C CYS A 91 9.60 15.18 -0.44
N PHE A 92 8.75 14.47 -1.17
CA PHE A 92 9.19 13.77 -2.38
C PHE A 92 9.90 14.71 -3.36
N PHE A 93 9.39 15.92 -3.59
CA PHE A 93 10.05 16.90 -4.45
C PHE A 93 11.32 17.47 -3.82
N ALA A 94 11.31 17.76 -2.51
CA ALA A 94 12.46 18.29 -1.79
C ALA A 94 13.65 17.31 -1.77
N PHE A 95 13.40 16.01 -1.62
CA PHE A 95 14.43 14.96 -1.52
C PHE A 95 14.80 14.33 -2.87
N ARG A 96 14.88 15.15 -3.93
CA ARG A 96 15.28 14.71 -5.29
C ARG A 96 14.42 13.57 -5.87
N ARG A 97 13.11 13.57 -5.61
CA ARG A 97 12.16 12.54 -6.09
C ARG A 97 12.42 11.15 -5.51
N SER A 98 12.96 11.09 -4.28
CA SER A 98 13.09 9.85 -3.53
C SER A 98 11.73 9.39 -2.99
N PHE A 99 11.22 8.30 -3.55
CA PHE A 99 9.97 7.66 -3.13
C PHE A 99 9.98 7.30 -1.64
N PHE A 100 11.08 6.71 -1.16
CA PHE A 100 11.23 6.31 0.24
C PHE A 100 11.21 7.49 1.20
N ALA A 101 11.89 8.59 0.86
CA ALA A 101 11.91 9.78 1.71
C ALA A 101 10.50 10.38 1.88
N GLY A 102 9.74 10.47 0.78
CA GLY A 102 8.35 10.93 0.82
C GLY A 102 7.46 10.06 1.70
N ILE A 103 7.58 8.73 1.60
CA ILE A 103 6.81 7.79 2.43
C ILE A 103 7.15 7.95 3.91
N VAL A 104 8.43 7.87 4.26
CA VAL A 104 8.85 7.90 5.68
C VAL A 104 8.40 9.19 6.34
N ILE A 105 8.52 10.32 5.64
CA ILE A 105 8.12 11.62 6.19
C ILE A 105 6.59 11.76 6.23
N GLY A 106 5.87 11.27 5.21
CA GLY A 106 4.41 11.26 5.20
C GLY A 106 3.81 10.40 6.32
N GLU A 107 4.34 9.20 6.53
CA GLU A 107 3.97 8.31 7.64
C GLU A 107 4.29 8.95 8.99
N ALA A 108 5.49 9.51 9.15
CA ALA A 108 5.87 10.22 10.39
C ALA A 108 4.95 11.40 10.68
N ALA A 109 4.56 12.17 9.66
CA ALA A 109 3.60 13.27 9.79
C ALA A 109 2.20 12.78 10.17
N LEU A 110 1.76 11.65 9.62
CA LEU A 110 0.47 11.05 9.95
C LEU A 110 0.44 10.51 11.38
N ILE A 111 1.52 9.86 11.83
CA ILE A 111 1.68 9.37 13.20
C ILE A 111 1.72 10.56 14.17
N ALA A 112 2.47 11.62 13.86
CA ALA A 112 2.51 12.83 14.67
C ALA A 112 1.13 13.49 14.77
N ALA A 113 0.36 13.53 13.69
CA ALA A 113 -1.01 14.01 13.71
C ALA A 113 -1.91 13.11 14.57
N ALA A 114 -1.75 11.78 14.48
CA ALA A 114 -2.51 10.84 15.29
C ALA A 114 -2.20 10.97 16.78
N THR A 115 -0.94 11.19 17.18
CA THR A 115 -0.57 11.36 18.60
C THR A 115 -0.98 12.71 19.16
N TRP A 116 -1.01 13.76 18.33
CA TRP A 116 -1.45 15.10 18.75
C TRP A 116 -2.96 15.22 18.93
N TRP A 117 -3.75 14.54 18.10
CA TRP A 117 -5.22 14.66 18.11
C TRP A 117 -5.97 13.43 18.61
N GLY A 118 -5.36 12.25 18.56
CA GLY A 118 -5.95 10.97 18.99
C GLY A 118 -5.58 10.56 20.42
N GLY A 119 -5.14 11.51 21.25
CA GLY A 119 -4.96 11.35 22.69
C GLY A 119 -6.27 11.47 23.46
#